data_AF-A0A315CYE4-F1
#
_entry.id   AF-A0A315CYE4-F1
#
_cell.length_a   1.000
_cell.length_b   1.000
_cell.length_c   1.000
_cell.angle_alpha   90.00
_cell.angle_beta   90.00
_cell.angle_gamma   90.00
#
_symmetry.space_group_name_H-M   'P 1'
#
loop_
_entity.id
_entity.type
_entity.pdbx_description
1 polymer ?
#
loop_
_entity_poly.entity_id
_entity_poly.type
_entity_poly.pdbx_seq_one_letter_code
_entity_poly.pdbx_strand_id
1 'polypeptide(L)'
;MTKGNPEQSIGEAIDTLVTQRVDWENNELASANDGLYALLQHCYSLNNAMSGTGVAAKGLKKGLANYIDAKGLKFTDATPLITKIVKCVFGVDRRRVNAYASALKVAIAEKKQVMELPKFFRDNGGIEEVRRSNTKKPKSVKDKAALGRSVLGGDVLATVSGDSLNANYSTESLEEGVVLLATREDDGTFAVRKVVQNKSVINSALATFASVGAEQEKARQLQEEQNAVDEQRAAARAALKAA
;
A
#
# COMPACT_ATOMS: atom_id res chain seq x y z
N MET A 1 51.75 -13.98 24.64
CA MET A 1 52.95 -13.38 25.26
C MET A 1 53.13 -11.99 24.68
N THR A 2 52.73 -10.97 25.44
CA THR A 2 52.85 -9.55 25.08
C THR A 2 54.31 -9.11 25.26
N LYS A 3 55.04 -8.94 24.15
CA LYS A 3 56.34 -8.25 24.11
C LYS A 3 56.19 -6.80 23.58
N GLY A 4 55.10 -6.12 23.92
CA GLY A 4 54.80 -4.75 23.48
C GLY A 4 54.03 -3.96 24.53
N ASN A 5 54.11 -2.64 24.46
CA ASN A 5 53.44 -1.70 25.38
C ASN A 5 51.94 -2.09 25.52
N PRO A 6 51.44 -2.35 26.75
CA PRO A 6 50.06 -2.79 26.95
C PRO A 6 49.02 -1.84 26.34
N GLU A 7 49.30 -0.54 26.28
CA GLU A 7 48.43 0.46 25.64
C GLU A 7 48.36 0.30 24.11
N GLN A 8 49.43 -0.13 23.46
CA GLN A 8 49.41 -0.43 22.02
C GLN A 8 48.72 -1.78 21.75
N SER A 9 48.89 -2.75 22.65
CA SER A 9 48.30 -4.08 22.50
C SER A 9 46.77 -4.09 22.56
N ILE A 10 46.15 -3.15 23.30
CA ILE A 10 44.69 -3.01 23.33
C ILE A 10 44.15 -2.34 22.08
N GLY A 11 44.89 -1.37 21.50
CA GLY A 11 44.54 -0.74 20.24
C GLY A 11 44.49 -1.76 19.09
N GLU A 12 45.54 -2.58 18.95
CA GLU A 12 45.59 -3.65 17.93
C GLU A 12 44.48 -4.69 18.10
N ALA A 13 44.12 -5.03 19.34
CA ALA A 13 43.02 -5.93 19.63
C ALA A 13 41.66 -5.33 19.24
N ILE A 14 41.44 -4.04 19.50
CA ILE A 14 40.23 -3.32 19.09
C ILE A 14 40.15 -3.23 17.57
N ASP A 15 41.26 -2.89 16.89
CA ASP A 15 41.30 -2.82 15.43
C ASP A 15 40.96 -4.18 14.79
N THR A 16 41.49 -5.26 15.36
CA THR A 16 41.16 -6.63 14.94
C THR A 16 39.66 -6.91 15.09
N LEU A 17 39.04 -6.52 16.21
CA LEU A 17 37.59 -6.67 16.43
C LEU A 17 36.78 -5.80 15.47
N VAL A 18 37.25 -4.59 15.13
CA VAL A 18 36.61 -3.73 14.14
C VAL A 18 36.64 -4.38 12.76
N THR A 19 37.77 -4.94 12.32
CA THR A 19 37.86 -5.68 11.06
C THR A 19 36.91 -6.87 11.04
N GLN A 20 36.91 -7.69 12.10
CA GLN A 20 36.00 -8.84 12.21
C GLN A 20 34.52 -8.41 12.13
N ARG A 21 34.15 -7.31 12.80
CA ARG A 21 32.79 -6.78 12.72
C ARG A 21 32.44 -6.36 11.29
N VAL A 22 33.31 -5.60 10.62
CA VAL A 22 33.08 -5.13 9.24
C VAL A 22 32.92 -6.31 8.28
N ASP A 23 33.76 -7.34 8.41
CA ASP A 23 33.67 -8.54 7.59
C ASP A 23 32.37 -9.31 7.84
N TRP A 24 31.95 -9.44 9.10
CA TRP A 24 30.68 -10.06 9.46
C TRP A 24 29.47 -9.27 8.92
N GLU A 25 29.49 -7.94 9.05
CA GLU A 25 28.43 -7.03 8.56
C GLU A 25 28.26 -7.13 7.03
N ASN A 26 29.37 -7.15 6.29
CA ASN A 26 29.35 -7.13 4.82
C ASN A 26 29.10 -8.50 4.18
N ASN A 27 29.36 -9.60 4.90
CA ASN A 27 29.22 -10.95 4.35
C ASN A 27 28.05 -11.70 5.00
N GLU A 28 28.22 -12.14 6.25
CA GLU A 28 27.26 -13.02 6.93
C GLU A 28 25.93 -12.33 7.17
N LEU A 29 25.95 -11.12 7.72
CA LEU A 29 24.74 -10.35 7.99
C LEU A 29 24.03 -9.96 6.68
N ALA A 30 24.78 -9.54 5.67
CA ALA A 30 24.24 -9.22 4.34
C ALA A 30 23.56 -10.43 3.69
N SER A 31 24.21 -11.60 3.72
CA SER A 31 23.65 -12.85 3.19
C SER A 31 22.40 -13.30 3.95
N ALA A 32 22.41 -13.19 5.28
CA ALA A 32 21.25 -13.49 6.12
C ALA A 32 20.07 -12.56 5.80
N ASN A 33 20.34 -11.27 5.60
CA ASN A 33 19.33 -10.29 5.20
C ASN A 33 18.77 -10.59 3.81
N ASP A 34 19.61 -11.01 2.86
CA ASP A 34 19.16 -11.41 1.52
C ASP A 34 18.23 -12.62 1.57
N GLY A 35 18.55 -13.64 2.38
CA GLY A 35 17.67 -14.77 2.63
C GLY A 35 16.33 -14.35 3.25
N LEU A 36 16.36 -13.44 4.23
CA LEU A 36 15.15 -12.89 4.83
C LEU A 36 14.29 -12.13 3.79
N TYR A 37 14.92 -11.31 2.94
CA TYR A 37 14.21 -10.55 1.91
C TYR A 37 13.57 -11.45 0.86
N ALA A 38 14.23 -12.55 0.48
CA ALA A 38 13.64 -13.56 -0.40
C ALA A 38 12.38 -14.21 0.23
N LEU A 39 12.41 -14.56 1.53
CA LEU A 39 11.23 -15.09 2.23
C LEU A 39 10.08 -14.08 2.28
N LEU A 40 10.39 -12.81 2.53
CA LEU A 40 9.40 -11.73 2.51
C LEU A 40 8.83 -11.49 1.11
N GLN A 41 9.64 -11.61 0.06
CA GLN A 41 9.21 -11.57 -1.33
C GLN A 41 8.21 -12.68 -1.65
N HIS A 42 8.45 -13.91 -1.18
CA HIS A 42 7.49 -15.00 -1.34
C HIS A 42 6.17 -14.72 -0.60
N CYS A 43 6.23 -14.16 0.62
CA CYS A 43 5.03 -13.75 1.36
C CYS A 43 4.23 -12.68 0.60
N TYR A 44 4.93 -11.71 -0.02
CA TYR A 44 4.34 -10.67 -0.85
C TYR A 44 3.70 -11.24 -2.11
N SER A 45 4.37 -12.17 -2.79
CA SER A 45 3.83 -12.89 -3.95
C SER A 45 2.53 -13.63 -3.63
N LEU A 46 2.50 -14.38 -2.51
CA LEU A 46 1.30 -15.06 -2.03
C LEU A 46 0.15 -14.08 -1.78
N ASN A 47 0.43 -12.94 -1.14
CA ASN A 47 -0.58 -11.91 -0.92
C ASN A 47 -1.18 -11.40 -2.23
N ASN A 48 -0.35 -11.16 -3.25
CA ASN A 48 -0.80 -10.66 -4.54
C ASN A 48 -1.66 -11.70 -5.27
N ALA A 49 -1.25 -12.97 -5.29
CA ALA A 49 -2.03 -14.07 -5.86
C ALA A 49 -3.41 -14.22 -5.19
N MET A 50 -3.48 -13.96 -3.88
CA MET A 50 -4.73 -14.00 -3.13
C MET A 50 -5.54 -12.69 -3.21
N SER A 51 -4.97 -11.56 -3.61
CA SER A 51 -5.69 -10.27 -3.57
C SER A 51 -6.79 -10.16 -4.65
N GLY A 52 -6.78 -11.02 -5.66
CA GLY A 52 -7.80 -11.05 -6.72
C GLY A 52 -9.21 -11.49 -6.29
N THR A 53 -10.16 -11.34 -7.20
CA THR A 53 -11.59 -11.70 -7.03
C THR A 53 -12.00 -12.98 -7.76
N GLY A 54 -11.12 -13.54 -8.60
CA GLY A 54 -11.37 -14.76 -9.37
C GLY A 54 -11.45 -16.04 -8.53
N VAL A 55 -11.90 -17.13 -9.15
CA VAL A 55 -12.09 -18.44 -8.50
C VAL A 55 -10.79 -18.95 -7.87
N ALA A 56 -9.66 -18.82 -8.57
CA ALA A 56 -8.34 -19.20 -8.05
C ALA A 56 -7.97 -18.44 -6.76
N ALA A 57 -8.18 -17.13 -6.72
CA ALA A 57 -7.89 -16.30 -5.54
C ALA A 57 -8.79 -16.67 -4.34
N LYS A 58 -10.07 -16.98 -4.59
CA LYS A 58 -11.00 -17.49 -3.57
C LYS A 58 -10.53 -18.85 -3.02
N GLY A 59 -10.10 -19.75 -3.91
CA GLY A 59 -9.53 -21.05 -3.55
C GLY A 59 -8.30 -20.92 -2.65
N LEU A 60 -7.37 -20.01 -3.00
CA LEU A 60 -6.17 -19.74 -2.19
C LEU A 60 -6.52 -19.17 -0.80
N LYS A 61 -7.47 -18.22 -0.72
CA LYS A 61 -7.95 -17.69 0.58
C LYS A 61 -8.55 -18.78 1.46
N LYS A 62 -9.34 -19.69 0.85
CA LYS A 62 -9.91 -20.86 1.55
C LYS A 62 -8.80 -21.80 2.04
N GLY A 63 -7.80 -22.07 1.19
CA GLY A 63 -6.64 -22.88 1.58
C GLY A 63 -5.87 -22.27 2.75
N LEU A 64 -5.68 -20.95 2.76
CA LEU A 64 -5.06 -20.25 3.89
C LEU A 64 -5.91 -20.37 5.16
N ALA A 65 -7.23 -20.22 5.08
CA ALA A 65 -8.12 -20.40 6.23
C ALA A 65 -8.00 -21.82 6.82
N ASN A 66 -8.05 -22.85 5.97
CA ASN A 66 -7.85 -24.23 6.40
C ASN A 66 -6.49 -24.46 7.08
N TYR A 67 -5.42 -23.86 6.54
CA TYR A 67 -4.09 -23.95 7.15
C TYR A 67 -4.04 -23.28 8.52
N ILE A 68 -4.66 -22.11 8.66
CA ILE A 68 -4.77 -21.36 9.92
C ILE A 68 -5.47 -22.20 10.98
N ASP A 69 -6.59 -22.84 10.62
CA ASP A 69 -7.38 -23.68 11.52
C ASP A 69 -6.59 -24.93 11.93
N ALA A 70 -5.96 -25.62 10.97
CA ALA A 70 -5.16 -26.81 11.23
C ALA A 70 -3.95 -26.53 12.14
N LYS A 71 -3.41 -25.30 12.11
CA LYS A 71 -2.32 -24.86 12.98
C LYS A 71 -2.80 -24.21 14.28
N GLY A 72 -4.11 -24.08 14.51
CA GLY A 72 -4.68 -23.44 15.69
C GLY A 72 -4.31 -21.95 15.84
N LEU A 73 -4.00 -21.27 14.73
CA LEU A 73 -3.56 -19.88 14.77
C LEU A 73 -4.76 -18.94 14.94
N LYS A 74 -4.70 -18.09 15.96
CA LYS A 74 -5.77 -17.11 16.23
C LYS A 74 -5.53 -15.80 15.49
N PHE A 75 -6.58 -15.34 14.81
CA PHE A 75 -6.65 -14.06 14.10
C PHE A 75 -7.98 -13.37 14.40
N THR A 76 -8.01 -12.05 14.24
CA THR A 76 -9.25 -11.28 14.18
C THR A 76 -9.65 -11.06 12.73
N ASP A 77 -10.93 -10.82 12.46
CA ASP A 77 -11.43 -10.52 11.11
C ASP A 77 -10.78 -9.27 10.51
N ALA A 78 -10.45 -8.30 11.36
CA ALA A 78 -9.74 -7.09 10.97
C ALA A 78 -8.26 -7.31 10.60
N THR A 79 -7.71 -8.52 10.79
CA THR A 79 -6.30 -8.77 10.49
C THR A 79 -6.05 -8.77 8.98
N PRO A 80 -5.17 -7.89 8.43
CA PRO A 80 -4.89 -7.85 7.01
C PRO A 80 -4.30 -9.16 6.48
N LEU A 81 -4.60 -9.50 5.23
CA LEU A 81 -4.14 -10.73 4.56
C LEU A 81 -2.62 -10.92 4.65
N ILE A 82 -1.84 -9.88 4.32
CA ILE A 82 -0.38 -9.91 4.41
C ILE A 82 0.11 -10.24 5.83
N THR A 83 -0.58 -9.73 6.86
CA THR A 83 -0.26 -10.01 8.25
C THR A 83 -0.56 -11.47 8.62
N LYS A 84 -1.64 -12.05 8.05
CA LYS A 84 -1.95 -13.48 8.22
C LYS A 84 -0.84 -14.37 7.62
N ILE A 85 -0.40 -14.06 6.41
CA ILE A 85 0.66 -14.80 5.71
C ILE A 85 1.97 -14.73 6.49
N VAL A 86 2.40 -13.52 6.88
CA VAL A 86 3.64 -13.32 7.66
C VAL A 86 3.59 -14.10 8.98
N LYS A 87 2.46 -14.08 9.70
CA LYS A 87 2.32 -14.85 10.95
C LYS A 87 2.36 -16.36 10.72
N CYS A 88 1.84 -16.84 9.59
CA CYS A 88 1.91 -18.26 9.23
C CYS A 88 3.33 -18.72 8.91
N VAL A 89 4.17 -17.85 8.32
CA VAL A 89 5.54 -18.16 7.92
C VAL A 89 6.54 -17.95 9.07
N PHE A 90 6.45 -16.82 9.76
CA PHE A 90 7.41 -16.39 10.79
C PHE A 90 6.95 -16.69 12.23
N GLY A 91 5.82 -17.38 12.39
CA GLY A 91 5.26 -17.77 13.68
C GLY A 91 4.55 -16.63 14.42
N VAL A 92 4.33 -16.82 15.72
CA VAL A 92 3.43 -15.97 16.53
C VAL A 92 4.12 -14.80 17.23
N ASP A 93 5.42 -14.59 17.03
CA ASP A 93 6.14 -13.47 17.63
C ASP A 93 5.57 -12.13 17.14
N ARG A 94 4.93 -11.40 18.07
CA ARG A 94 4.16 -10.19 17.72
C ARG A 94 5.05 -9.10 17.15
N ARG A 95 6.28 -8.94 17.67
CA ARG A 95 7.18 -7.85 17.28
C ARG A 95 7.68 -8.07 15.85
N ARG A 96 8.16 -9.28 15.56
CA ARG A 96 8.64 -9.70 14.24
C ARG A 96 7.53 -9.66 13.19
N VAL A 97 6.37 -10.23 13.49
CA VAL A 97 5.22 -10.21 12.58
C VAL A 97 4.81 -8.77 12.26
N ASN A 98 4.78 -7.89 13.27
CA ASN A 98 4.39 -6.50 13.06
C ASN A 98 5.45 -5.73 12.24
N ALA A 99 6.74 -5.94 12.51
CA ALA A 99 7.82 -5.32 11.75
C ALA A 99 7.73 -5.70 10.26
N TYR A 100 7.68 -7.00 9.96
CA TYR A 100 7.64 -7.50 8.60
C TYR A 100 6.35 -7.13 7.87
N ALA A 101 5.19 -7.34 8.51
CA ALA A 101 3.93 -6.98 7.89
C ALA A 101 3.80 -5.47 7.65
N SER A 102 4.38 -4.63 8.51
CA SER A 102 4.36 -3.17 8.31
C SER A 102 5.23 -2.76 7.13
N ALA A 103 6.45 -3.29 7.02
CA ALA A 103 7.31 -3.02 5.87
C ALA A 103 6.69 -3.49 4.55
N LEU A 104 6.04 -4.67 4.54
CA LEU A 104 5.32 -5.17 3.37
C LEU A 104 4.10 -4.31 3.02
N LYS A 105 3.38 -3.77 3.99
CA LYS A 105 2.27 -2.83 3.73
C LYS A 105 2.75 -1.55 3.06
N VAL A 106 3.94 -1.05 3.41
CA VAL A 106 4.55 0.10 2.73
C VAL A 106 4.84 -0.26 1.26
N ALA A 107 5.44 -1.42 1.01
CA ALA A 107 5.67 -1.88 -0.37
C ALA A 107 4.37 -2.08 -1.17
N ILE A 108 3.28 -2.54 -0.55
CA ILE A 108 1.94 -2.61 -1.19
C ILE A 108 1.44 -1.20 -1.50
N ALA A 109 1.54 -0.26 -0.55
CA ALA A 109 1.08 1.11 -0.73
C ALA A 109 1.85 1.86 -1.83
N GLU A 110 3.15 1.57 -1.96
CA GLU A 110 4.01 2.09 -3.03
C GLU A 110 3.92 1.29 -4.35
N LYS A 111 3.05 0.27 -4.41
CA LYS A 111 2.84 -0.58 -5.59
C LYS A 111 4.13 -1.20 -6.14
N LYS A 112 5.06 -1.59 -5.25
CA LYS A 112 6.32 -2.22 -5.66
C LYS A 112 6.07 -3.57 -6.33
N GLN A 113 6.85 -3.87 -7.36
CA GLN A 113 6.78 -5.19 -7.98
C GLN A 113 7.38 -6.25 -7.04
N VAL A 114 6.89 -7.49 -7.14
CA VAL A 114 7.38 -8.62 -6.33
C VAL A 114 8.90 -8.76 -6.45
N MET A 115 9.43 -8.69 -7.67
CA MET A 115 10.87 -8.86 -7.94
C MET A 115 11.74 -7.71 -7.43
N GLU A 116 11.16 -6.52 -7.24
CA GLU A 116 11.87 -5.34 -6.75
C GLU A 116 11.95 -5.31 -5.23
N LEU A 117 11.20 -6.16 -4.53
CA LEU A 117 11.06 -6.09 -3.08
C LEU A 117 12.38 -6.23 -2.32
N PRO A 118 13.29 -7.18 -2.66
CA PRO A 118 14.59 -7.26 -1.99
C PRO A 118 15.45 -6.01 -2.21
N LYS A 119 15.48 -5.49 -3.44
CA LYS A 119 16.21 -4.26 -3.77
C LYS A 119 15.62 -3.07 -3.02
N PHE A 120 14.29 -2.98 -2.94
CA PHE A 120 13.59 -1.95 -2.19
C PHE A 120 13.99 -1.93 -0.70
N PHE A 121 14.10 -3.09 -0.05
CA PHE A 121 14.58 -3.11 1.33
C PHE A 121 16.04 -2.69 1.47
N ARG A 122 16.93 -3.15 0.58
CA ARG A 122 18.35 -2.74 0.61
C ARG A 122 18.52 -1.24 0.43
N ASP A 123 17.90 -0.69 -0.60
CA ASP A 123 18.06 0.72 -0.98
C ASP A 123 17.47 1.68 0.08
N ASN A 124 16.57 1.19 0.95
CA ASN A 124 15.95 1.98 2.02
C ASN A 124 16.50 1.67 3.42
N GLY A 125 17.69 1.06 3.54
CA GLY A 125 18.32 0.82 4.85
C GLY A 125 17.70 -0.33 5.65
N GLY A 126 16.96 -1.21 4.98
CA GLY A 126 16.38 -2.44 5.54
C GLY A 126 14.93 -2.30 6.00
N ILE A 127 14.41 -3.41 6.54
CA ILE A 127 13.00 -3.56 6.96
C ILE A 127 12.61 -2.51 8.01
N GLU A 128 13.51 -2.21 8.95
CA GLU A 128 13.24 -1.31 10.07
C GLU A 128 13.07 0.14 9.61
N GLU A 129 13.84 0.58 8.63
CA GLU A 129 13.73 1.92 8.06
C GLU A 129 12.52 2.02 7.11
N VAL A 130 12.25 0.98 6.31
CA VAL A 130 11.02 0.92 5.50
C VAL A 130 9.77 0.94 6.36
N ARG A 131 9.71 0.23 7.50
CA ARG A 131 8.52 0.32 8.37
C ARG A 131 8.38 1.69 9.04
N ARG A 132 9.49 2.40 9.28
CA ARG A 132 9.50 3.75 9.85
C ARG A 132 9.03 4.82 8.86
N SER A 133 9.24 4.63 7.55
CA SER A 133 8.72 5.54 6.52
C SER A 133 7.19 5.54 6.43
N ASN A 134 6.52 4.53 7.02
CA ASN A 134 5.07 4.49 7.23
C ASN A 134 4.53 5.53 8.25
N THR A 135 5.35 6.52 8.64
CA THR A 135 5.02 7.59 9.61
C THR A 135 4.22 8.74 9.01
N LYS A 136 3.86 8.70 7.72
CA LYS A 136 2.82 9.61 7.21
C LYS A 136 1.54 9.31 7.98
N LYS A 137 1.20 10.22 8.90
CA LYS A 137 -0.02 10.20 9.70
C LYS A 137 -1.16 9.75 8.78
N PRO A 138 -1.85 8.62 9.08
CA PRO A 138 -2.87 8.12 8.20
C PRO A 138 -3.85 9.26 7.94
N LYS A 139 -3.99 9.67 6.67
CA LYS A 139 -4.92 10.71 6.26
C LYS A 139 -6.27 10.42 6.90
N SER A 140 -6.86 11.42 7.54
CA SER A 140 -8.16 11.23 8.18
C SER A 140 -9.17 10.78 7.13
N VAL A 141 -10.27 10.14 7.57
CA VAL A 141 -11.35 9.76 6.65
C VAL A 141 -11.84 10.97 5.85
N LYS A 142 -11.85 12.15 6.48
CA LYS A 142 -12.19 13.42 5.84
C LYS A 142 -11.21 13.80 4.72
N ASP A 143 -9.90 13.70 4.97
CA ASP A 143 -8.88 14.05 3.96
C ASP A 143 -8.88 13.05 2.79
N LYS A 144 -9.10 11.76 3.09
CA LYS A 144 -9.25 10.73 2.07
C LYS A 144 -10.51 10.93 1.24
N ALA A 145 -11.63 11.26 1.89
CA ALA A 145 -12.87 11.56 1.20
C ALA A 145 -12.70 12.75 0.25
N ALA A 146 -12.05 13.82 0.70
CA ALA A 146 -11.77 15.00 -0.14
C ALA A 146 -11.00 14.64 -1.41
N LEU A 147 -9.97 13.79 -1.31
CA LEU A 147 -9.25 13.30 -2.49
C LEU A 147 -10.14 12.40 -3.37
N GLY A 148 -10.89 11.48 -2.76
CA GLY A 148 -11.73 10.55 -3.49
C GLY A 148 -12.94 11.17 -4.18
N ARG A 149 -13.32 12.42 -3.86
CA ARG A 149 -14.41 13.14 -4.52
C ARG A 149 -14.25 13.27 -6.02
N SER A 150 -13.01 13.25 -6.52
CA SER A 150 -12.74 13.39 -7.95
C SER A 150 -13.44 12.32 -8.80
N VAL A 151 -13.76 11.15 -8.22
CA VAL A 151 -14.48 10.08 -8.93
C VAL A 151 -15.92 10.45 -9.30
N LEU A 152 -16.51 11.43 -8.61
CA LEU A 152 -17.87 11.90 -8.92
C LEU A 152 -17.94 12.68 -10.24
N GLY A 153 -16.80 13.16 -10.74
CA GLY A 153 -16.67 13.76 -12.07
C GLY A 153 -16.13 12.79 -13.14
N GLY A 154 -15.98 11.51 -12.82
CA GLY A 154 -15.52 10.49 -13.77
C GLY A 154 -16.63 9.94 -14.68
N ASP A 155 -16.32 8.88 -15.42
CA ASP A 155 -17.26 8.25 -16.34
C ASP A 155 -18.50 7.68 -15.63
N VAL A 156 -19.68 7.93 -16.21
CA VAL A 156 -20.94 7.39 -15.71
C VAL A 156 -21.08 5.92 -16.12
N LEU A 157 -21.00 5.02 -15.14
CA LEU A 157 -21.11 3.58 -15.38
C LEU A 157 -22.55 3.14 -15.70
N ALA A 158 -23.55 3.78 -15.11
CA ALA A 158 -24.97 3.55 -15.36
C ALA A 158 -25.81 4.71 -14.83
N THR A 159 -26.91 5.01 -15.52
CA THR A 159 -27.93 5.97 -15.06
C THR A 159 -29.18 5.19 -14.66
N VAL A 160 -29.68 5.43 -13.44
CA VAL A 160 -30.87 4.76 -12.89
C VAL A 160 -31.91 5.81 -12.47
N SER A 161 -33.19 5.50 -12.68
CA SER A 161 -34.32 6.34 -12.25
C SER A 161 -35.51 5.47 -11.85
N GLY A 162 -36.33 5.94 -10.91
CA GLY A 162 -37.57 5.27 -10.51
C GLY A 162 -38.26 5.98 -9.36
N ASP A 163 -39.60 5.94 -9.34
CA ASP A 163 -40.41 6.68 -8.36
C ASP A 163 -40.09 6.27 -6.91
N SER A 164 -39.96 4.97 -6.65
CA SER A 164 -39.57 4.48 -5.32
C SER A 164 -38.16 4.92 -4.91
N LEU A 165 -37.25 5.09 -5.88
CA LEU A 165 -35.89 5.57 -5.60
C LEU A 165 -35.94 7.07 -5.22
N ASN A 166 -36.65 7.87 -6.00
CA ASN A 166 -36.82 9.30 -5.78
C ASN A 166 -37.59 9.60 -4.48
N ALA A 167 -38.58 8.78 -4.13
CA ALA A 167 -39.31 8.92 -2.87
C ALA A 167 -38.44 8.64 -1.61
N ASN A 168 -37.34 7.90 -1.77
CA ASN A 168 -36.39 7.66 -0.68
C ASN A 168 -35.24 8.69 -0.66
N TYR A 169 -35.25 9.66 -1.57
CA TYR A 169 -34.30 10.76 -1.59
C TYR A 169 -34.86 11.97 -0.82
N SER A 170 -34.14 12.41 0.21
CA SER A 170 -34.43 13.65 0.92
C SER A 170 -33.79 14.85 0.22
N THR A 171 -34.58 15.89 -0.05
CA THR A 171 -34.09 17.17 -0.61
C THR A 171 -33.54 18.12 0.46
N GLU A 172 -33.65 17.78 1.75
CA GLU A 172 -33.21 18.63 2.86
C GLU A 172 -31.69 18.60 3.05
N SER A 173 -31.04 17.52 2.60
CA SER A 173 -29.59 17.34 2.68
C SER A 173 -29.01 17.28 1.27
N LEU A 174 -28.64 18.45 0.75
CA LEU A 174 -27.88 18.61 -0.50
C LEU A 174 -26.40 18.28 -0.24
N GLU A 175 -26.10 17.06 0.21
CA GLU A 175 -24.72 16.59 0.24
C GLU A 175 -24.27 16.10 -1.14
N GLU A 176 -22.98 16.29 -1.41
CA GLU A 176 -22.30 16.23 -2.71
C GLU A 176 -22.26 14.83 -3.36
N GLY A 177 -23.11 13.89 -2.95
CA GLY A 177 -23.27 12.56 -3.54
C GLY A 177 -24.14 11.63 -2.67
N VAL A 178 -24.68 10.57 -3.26
CA VAL A 178 -25.45 9.53 -2.55
C VAL A 178 -24.82 8.15 -2.72
N VAL A 179 -25.02 7.26 -1.75
CA VAL A 179 -24.63 5.85 -1.89
C VAL A 179 -25.86 5.03 -2.24
N LEU A 180 -25.80 4.32 -3.37
CA LEU A 180 -26.80 3.33 -3.76
C LEU A 180 -26.35 1.96 -3.30
N LEU A 181 -27.15 1.35 -2.44
CA LEU A 181 -26.90 0.00 -1.92
C LEU A 181 -27.62 -0.99 -2.85
N ALA A 182 -26.86 -1.83 -3.54
CA ALA A 182 -27.36 -2.75 -4.54
C ALA A 182 -26.94 -4.20 -4.28
N THR A 183 -27.79 -5.14 -4.68
CA THR A 183 -27.48 -6.58 -4.75
C THR A 183 -27.21 -6.95 -6.20
N ARG A 184 -26.21 -7.82 -6.45
CA ARG A 184 -25.99 -8.40 -7.77
C ARG A 184 -26.79 -9.69 -7.87
N GLU A 185 -27.63 -9.79 -8.89
CA GLU A 185 -28.48 -10.95 -9.15
C GLU A 185 -27.76 -11.98 -10.05
N ASP A 186 -28.29 -13.20 -10.15
CA ASP A 186 -27.67 -14.31 -10.88
C ASP A 186 -27.55 -14.07 -12.40
N ASP A 187 -28.44 -13.23 -12.95
CA ASP A 187 -28.42 -12.79 -14.34
C ASP A 187 -27.36 -11.69 -14.62
N GLY A 188 -26.65 -11.25 -13.58
CA GLY A 188 -25.63 -10.23 -13.64
C GLY A 188 -26.13 -8.80 -13.49
N THR A 189 -27.44 -8.57 -13.33
CA THR A 189 -28.02 -7.25 -13.06
C THR A 189 -27.78 -6.80 -11.62
N PHE A 190 -27.94 -5.49 -11.38
CA PHE A 190 -27.82 -4.90 -10.05
C PHE A 190 -29.18 -4.34 -9.61
N ALA A 191 -29.77 -4.92 -8.57
CA ALA A 191 -31.00 -4.39 -7.99
C ALA A 191 -30.65 -3.35 -6.90
N VAL A 192 -30.96 -2.08 -7.17
CA VAL A 192 -30.79 -0.99 -6.18
C VAL A 192 -31.88 -1.13 -5.11
N ARG A 193 -31.46 -1.31 -3.86
CA ARG A 193 -32.36 -1.58 -2.73
C ARG A 193 -32.57 -0.36 -1.83
N LYS A 194 -31.55 0.48 -1.64
CA LYS A 194 -31.59 1.66 -0.76
C LYS A 194 -30.75 2.82 -1.28
N VAL A 195 -31.25 4.04 -1.03
CA VAL A 195 -30.51 5.29 -1.13
C VAL A 195 -30.02 5.65 0.27
N VAL A 196 -28.73 6.00 0.40
CA VAL A 196 -28.12 6.40 1.67
C VAL A 196 -27.55 7.81 1.55
N GLN A 197 -28.14 8.73 2.32
CA GLN A 197 -27.74 10.15 2.43
C GLN A 197 -27.14 10.45 3.81
N ASN A 198 -26.16 9.63 4.21
CA ASN A 198 -25.47 9.82 5.48
C ASN A 198 -24.03 10.26 5.24
N LYS A 199 -23.67 11.44 5.75
CA LYS A 199 -22.33 12.05 5.61
C LYS A 199 -21.18 11.12 5.96
N SER A 200 -21.30 10.36 7.04
CA SER A 200 -20.25 9.44 7.49
C SER A 200 -20.05 8.30 6.51
N VAL A 201 -21.16 7.74 5.99
CA VAL A 201 -21.14 6.66 5.01
C VAL A 201 -20.62 7.16 3.66
N ILE A 202 -21.08 8.33 3.20
CA ILE A 202 -20.63 8.95 1.95
C ILE A 202 -19.12 9.23 2.03
N ASN A 203 -18.64 9.86 3.12
CA ASN A 203 -17.20 10.10 3.30
C ASN A 203 -16.39 8.80 3.35
N SER A 204 -16.91 7.76 3.99
CA SER A 204 -16.23 6.47 4.05
C SER A 204 -16.14 5.80 2.68
N ALA A 205 -17.21 5.88 1.88
CA ALA A 205 -17.21 5.39 0.50
C ALA A 205 -16.21 6.17 -0.36
N LEU A 206 -16.26 7.50 -0.35
CA LEU A 206 -15.33 8.37 -1.07
C LEU A 206 -13.87 8.14 -0.64
N ALA A 207 -13.62 7.96 0.65
CA ALA A 207 -12.27 7.69 1.17
C ALA A 207 -11.63 6.43 0.59
N THR A 208 -12.43 5.47 0.12
CA THR A 208 -11.93 4.25 -0.57
C THR A 208 -11.28 4.59 -1.91
N PHE A 209 -11.69 5.69 -2.54
CA PHE A 209 -11.19 6.14 -3.84
C PHE A 209 -10.11 7.23 -3.75
N ALA A 210 -9.57 7.50 -2.56
CA ALA A 210 -8.55 8.53 -2.36
C ALA A 210 -7.29 8.36 -3.24
N SER A 211 -6.96 7.13 -3.65
CA SER A 211 -5.85 6.86 -4.57
C SER A 211 -6.13 7.35 -5.98
N VAL A 212 -7.38 7.22 -6.46
CA VAL A 212 -7.78 7.64 -7.81
C VAL A 212 -7.66 9.16 -7.92
N GLY A 213 -8.16 9.90 -6.93
CA GLY A 213 -8.00 11.36 -6.92
C GLY A 213 -6.57 11.83 -6.75
N ALA A 214 -5.75 11.11 -5.97
CA ALA A 214 -4.33 11.42 -5.89
C ALA A 214 -3.58 11.20 -7.22
N GLU A 215 -4.00 10.21 -8.02
CA GLU A 215 -3.45 9.96 -9.36
C GLU A 215 -3.91 11.03 -10.37
N GLN A 216 -5.20 11.40 -10.34
CA GLN A 216 -5.75 12.45 -11.20
C GLN A 216 -5.12 13.81 -10.91
N GLU A 217 -4.94 14.18 -9.64
CA GLU A 217 -4.30 15.45 -9.26
C GLU A 217 -2.84 15.52 -9.75
N LYS A 218 -2.08 14.43 -9.59
CA LYS A 218 -0.72 14.35 -10.13
C LYS A 218 -0.70 14.45 -11.65
N ALA A 219 -1.61 13.76 -12.33
CA ALA A 219 -1.72 13.83 -13.78
C ALA A 219 -2.04 15.26 -14.23
N ARG A 220 -2.91 15.97 -13.51
CA ARG A 220 -3.26 17.37 -13.81
C ARG A 220 -2.06 18.30 -13.60
N GLN A 221 -1.32 18.16 -12.52
CA GLN A 221 -0.10 18.93 -12.26
C GLN A 221 0.96 18.70 -13.34
N LEU A 222 1.19 17.44 -13.73
CA LEU A 222 2.09 17.10 -14.84
C LEU A 222 1.62 17.69 -16.17
N GLN A 223 0.31 17.73 -16.42
CA GLN A 223 -0.26 18.34 -17.62
C GLN A 223 -0.09 19.86 -17.63
N GLU A 224 -0.35 20.53 -16.50
CA GLU A 224 -0.18 21.98 -16.33
C GLU A 224 1.29 22.38 -16.51
N GLU A 225 2.24 21.61 -15.93
CA GLU A 225 3.67 21.83 -16.12
C GLU A 225 4.09 21.65 -17.59
N GLN A 226 3.61 20.60 -18.27
CA GLN A 226 3.89 20.38 -19.69
C GLN A 226 3.35 21.51 -20.57
N ASN A 227 2.11 21.94 -20.32
CA ASN A 227 1.49 23.04 -21.05
C ASN A 227 2.26 24.36 -20.86
N ALA A 228 2.71 24.66 -19.64
CA ALA A 228 3.52 25.85 -19.35
C ALA A 228 4.88 25.82 -20.06
N VAL A 229 5.52 24.65 -20.11
CA VAL A 229 6.79 24.47 -20.85
C VAL A 229 6.58 24.63 -22.35
N ASP A 230 5.48 24.11 -22.90
CA ASP A 230 5.18 24.22 -24.32
C ASP A 230 4.80 25.66 -24.72
N GLU A 231 4.06 26.39 -23.89
CA GLU A 231 3.80 27.83 -24.08
C GLU A 231 5.10 28.64 -24.07
N GLN A 232 6.01 28.38 -23.13
CA GLN A 232 7.31 29.05 -23.09
C GLN A 232 8.16 28.74 -24.35
N ARG A 233 8.15 27.49 -24.82
CA ARG A 233 8.84 27.10 -26.06
C ARG A 233 8.22 27.73 -27.31
N ALA A 234 6.89 27.84 -27.36
CA ALA A 234 6.17 28.49 -28.45
C ALA A 234 6.48 30.00 -28.50
N ALA A 235 6.46 30.67 -27.34
CA ALA A 235 6.82 32.09 -27.23
C ALA A 235 8.28 32.36 -27.65
N ALA A 236 9.22 31.52 -27.22
CA ALA A 236 10.63 31.63 -27.62
C ALA A 236 10.84 31.44 -29.14
N ARG A 237 10.12 30.49 -29.76
CA ARG A 237 10.16 30.27 -31.21
C ARG A 237 9.55 31.42 -32.01
N ALA A 238 8.51 32.07 -31.47
CA ALA A 238 7.90 33.24 -32.11
C ALA A 238 8.82 34.46 -32.06
N ALA A 239 9.50 34.69 -30.93
CA ALA A 239 10.47 35.78 -30.79
C ALA A 239 11.67 35.63 -31.74
N LEU A 240 12.14 34.39 -31.96
CA LEU A 240 13.29 34.11 -32.83
C LEU A 240 12.97 34.19 -34.34
N LYS A 241 11.68 34.18 -34.73
CA LYS A 241 11.23 34.40 -36.11
C LYS A 241 10.93 35.88 -36.42
N ALA A 242 10.81 36.71 -35.38
CA ALA A 242 10.54 38.14 -35.50
C ALA A 242 11.82 39.01 -35.42
N ALA A 243 12.97 38.39 -35.17
CA ALA A 243 14.31 38.98 -35.24
C ALA A 243 14.98 38.61 -36.58
#